data_AF-A0A2V9QVK0-F1
#
_entry.id   AF-A0A2V9QVK0-F1
#
_cell.length_a   1.000
_cell.length_b   1.000
_cell.length_c   1.000
_cell.angle_alpha   90.00
_cell.angle_beta   90.00
_cell.angle_gamma   90.00
#
_symmetry.space_group_name_H-M   'P 1'
#
loop_
_entity.id
_entity.type
_entity.pdbx_description
1 polymer ?
#
loop_
_entity_poly.entity_id
_entity_poly.type
_entity_poly.pdbx_seq_one_letter_code
_entity_poly.pdbx_strand_id
1 'polypeptide(L)'
;MGNHDWDSPGAMPYLNYFVLPGNERYYDFSWQPIQFFVLDSDSREPDGNSSTSVQARWLESRLAASSAIWKLVEMHHPPYSSGAVHGSTLVMQWPYPAWGASAILASHDHEYERILKDGVPYFVNGLGGGNIYPFATPVPGSQVRYNGDYGAMLVEANNASITFRFISRKGTVIDTYTLNSAPSPHPAAHPSSSAIFIPSVIETSNFRTNLGMSNLTGSEANVTVELVDPQGSVLASKQYTVAAKGLQQVNHVIPDLLGTSPPTDKLGYLILESDQAINAFAVSIDNVTQDSSFMQATRGTATHLLLPTSTSAGLFKTTLTIINDGDSTNHIDLKFRDASGTLQASKSITLSPYGFFHSEDIHGFLGVSGTFGPIEMISVNATPLPMIAVARVYSEITTPAGMGTTGSFFSASPYSD
;
A
#
# COMPACT_ATOMS: atom_id res chain seq x y z
N MET A 1 -20.55 19.25 -14.42
CA MET A 1 -21.83 19.80 -14.92
C MET A 1 -22.91 19.60 -13.87
N GLY A 2 -23.85 20.52 -13.79
CA GLY A 2 -25.03 20.44 -12.92
C GLY A 2 -26.34 20.44 -13.68
N ASN A 3 -27.45 20.32 -12.94
CA ASN A 3 -28.79 20.24 -13.53
C ASN A 3 -29.16 21.47 -14.37
N HIS A 4 -28.63 22.64 -14.02
CA HIS A 4 -28.87 23.88 -14.76
C HIS A 4 -28.13 23.95 -16.10
N ASP A 5 -27.00 23.26 -16.26
CA ASP A 5 -26.33 23.15 -17.57
C ASP A 5 -27.21 22.35 -18.55
N TRP A 6 -27.84 21.30 -18.03
CA TRP A 6 -28.72 20.41 -18.77
C TRP A 6 -30.12 20.97 -19.05
N ASP A 7 -30.48 22.14 -18.52
CA ASP A 7 -31.75 22.81 -18.84
C ASP A 7 -31.77 23.34 -20.29
N SER A 8 -30.59 23.49 -20.88
CA SER A 8 -30.44 23.75 -22.32
C SER A 8 -30.32 22.45 -23.11
N PRO A 9 -30.90 22.35 -24.32
CA PRO A 9 -30.80 21.15 -25.16
C PRO A 9 -29.34 20.67 -25.33
N GLY A 10 -29.08 19.45 -24.90
CA GLY A 10 -27.76 18.81 -24.98
C GLY A 10 -26.66 19.49 -24.15
N ALA A 11 -27.01 20.36 -23.20
CA ALA A 11 -26.07 21.19 -22.43
C ALA A 11 -25.10 22.01 -23.30
N MET A 12 -25.54 22.36 -24.52
CA MET A 12 -24.71 23.01 -25.53
C MET A 12 -24.03 24.31 -25.06
N PRO A 13 -24.65 25.18 -24.25
CA PRO A 13 -23.96 26.36 -23.73
C PRO A 13 -22.71 26.02 -22.91
N TYR A 14 -22.77 24.99 -22.07
CA TYR A 14 -21.61 24.51 -21.30
C TYR A 14 -20.53 23.96 -22.23
N LEU A 15 -20.91 23.04 -23.13
CA LEU A 15 -19.97 22.37 -24.04
C LEU A 15 -19.34 23.31 -25.07
N ASN A 16 -20.01 24.41 -25.43
CA ASN A 16 -19.45 25.39 -26.35
C ASN A 16 -18.56 26.42 -25.64
N TYR A 17 -18.74 26.65 -24.34
CA TYR A 17 -18.03 27.69 -23.61
C TYR A 17 -16.72 27.19 -23.00
N PHE A 18 -16.75 26.01 -22.36
CA PHE A 18 -15.58 25.43 -21.72
C PHE A 18 -14.78 24.55 -22.68
N VAL A 19 -13.48 24.44 -22.42
CA VAL A 19 -12.59 23.48 -23.09
C VAL A 19 -11.99 22.60 -22.01
N LEU A 20 -12.42 21.34 -21.94
CA LEU A 20 -12.09 20.43 -20.84
C LEU A 20 -11.53 19.09 -21.36
N PRO A 21 -10.86 18.30 -20.51
CA PRO A 21 -10.37 16.99 -20.92
C PRO A 21 -11.51 16.00 -21.22
N GLY A 22 -11.14 14.86 -21.81
CA GLY A 22 -12.05 13.73 -22.00
C GLY A 22 -13.21 14.05 -22.94
N ASN A 23 -14.43 13.76 -22.50
CA ASN A 23 -15.66 14.10 -23.23
C ASN A 23 -16.32 15.38 -22.71
N GLU A 24 -15.60 16.14 -21.87
CA GLU A 24 -16.00 17.41 -21.25
C GLU A 24 -17.16 17.34 -20.25
N ARG A 25 -17.92 16.24 -20.23
CA ARG A 25 -18.99 15.96 -19.25
C ARG A 25 -18.42 15.32 -17.98
N TYR A 26 -17.63 14.27 -18.16
CA TYR A 26 -16.87 13.61 -17.11
C TYR A 26 -15.45 13.32 -17.61
N TYR A 27 -14.49 13.58 -16.75
CA TYR A 27 -13.08 13.57 -17.12
C TYR A 27 -12.20 13.56 -15.88
N ASP A 28 -10.91 13.27 -16.07
CA ASP A 28 -9.93 13.38 -15.01
C ASP A 28 -8.75 14.25 -15.43
N PHE A 29 -8.11 14.87 -14.44
CA PHE A 29 -6.87 15.63 -14.64
C PHE A 29 -6.04 15.62 -13.37
N SER A 30 -4.75 15.88 -13.52
CA SER A 30 -3.81 15.91 -12.41
C SER A 30 -3.41 17.34 -12.06
N TRP A 31 -3.45 17.65 -10.77
CA TRP A 31 -2.79 18.81 -10.19
C TRP A 31 -2.00 18.32 -8.98
N GLN A 32 -0.79 17.86 -9.26
CA GLN A 32 0.03 17.12 -8.31
C GLN A 32 0.14 17.84 -6.95
N PRO A 33 -0.07 17.14 -5.82
CA PRO A 33 -0.16 15.68 -5.64
C PRO A 33 -1.57 15.07 -5.80
N ILE A 34 -2.52 15.83 -6.35
CA ILE A 34 -3.93 15.44 -6.46
C ILE A 34 -4.24 14.97 -7.89
N GLN A 35 -5.06 13.91 -8.02
CA GLN A 35 -5.81 13.64 -9.25
C GLN A 35 -7.31 13.87 -8.99
N PHE A 36 -7.91 14.66 -9.86
CA PHE A 36 -9.34 14.98 -9.85
C PHE A 36 -10.08 14.08 -10.83
N PHE A 37 -11.23 13.58 -10.41
CA PHE A 37 -12.15 12.79 -11.23
C PHE A 37 -13.51 13.49 -11.20
N VAL A 38 -13.83 14.19 -12.28
CA VAL A 38 -15.05 14.98 -12.42
C VAL A 38 -16.12 14.13 -13.05
N LEU A 39 -17.29 14.07 -12.41
CA LEU A 39 -18.46 13.32 -12.87
C LEU A 39 -19.58 14.25 -13.32
N ASP A 40 -20.37 13.77 -14.28
CA ASP A 40 -21.68 14.31 -14.56
C ASP A 40 -22.75 13.45 -13.86
N SER A 41 -23.24 14.01 -12.77
CA SER A 41 -24.22 13.37 -11.87
C SER A 41 -25.67 13.49 -12.33
N ASP A 42 -25.98 14.23 -13.40
CA ASP A 42 -27.36 14.43 -13.83
C ASP A 42 -27.96 13.16 -14.47
N SER A 43 -29.25 12.93 -14.23
CA SER A 43 -30.00 11.82 -14.85
C SER A 43 -30.05 11.87 -16.38
N ARG A 44 -29.77 13.03 -16.99
CA ARG A 44 -29.73 13.25 -18.45
C ARG A 44 -28.38 12.88 -19.08
N GLU A 45 -27.39 12.48 -18.30
CA GLU A 45 -26.07 12.06 -18.80
C GLU A 45 -26.22 10.79 -19.68
N PRO A 46 -25.79 10.83 -20.96
CA PRO A 46 -26.03 9.73 -21.92
C PRO A 46 -25.35 8.39 -21.58
N ASP A 47 -24.21 8.42 -20.89
CA ASP A 47 -23.46 7.23 -20.46
C ASP A 47 -23.99 6.63 -19.13
N GLY A 48 -24.94 7.30 -18.50
CA GLY A 48 -25.65 6.97 -17.27
C GLY A 48 -24.96 7.47 -16.00
N ASN A 49 -25.76 7.63 -14.93
CA ASN A 49 -25.30 8.08 -13.60
C ASN A 49 -25.55 7.05 -12.48
N SER A 50 -25.85 5.79 -12.82
CA SER A 50 -25.91 4.69 -11.83
C SER A 50 -24.53 4.09 -11.58
N SER A 51 -24.37 3.32 -10.50
CA SER A 51 -23.12 2.60 -10.18
C SER A 51 -22.72 1.52 -11.20
N THR A 52 -23.60 1.19 -12.15
CA THR A 52 -23.36 0.21 -13.22
C THR A 52 -23.27 0.86 -14.61
N SER A 53 -23.31 2.19 -14.66
CA SER A 53 -23.22 2.99 -15.88
C SER A 53 -21.85 2.87 -16.57
N VAL A 54 -21.76 3.36 -17.81
CA VAL A 54 -20.48 3.47 -18.51
C VAL A 54 -19.54 4.43 -17.77
N GLN A 55 -20.08 5.55 -17.28
CA GLN A 55 -19.36 6.52 -16.47
C GLN A 55 -18.81 5.93 -15.16
N ALA A 56 -19.60 5.13 -14.43
CA ALA A 56 -19.17 4.52 -13.18
C ALA A 56 -18.03 3.50 -13.40
N ARG A 57 -18.12 2.67 -14.44
CA ARG A 57 -17.02 1.74 -14.82
C ARG A 57 -15.76 2.48 -15.26
N TRP A 58 -15.92 3.61 -15.94
CA TRP A 58 -14.81 4.49 -16.25
C TRP A 58 -14.15 4.98 -14.96
N LEU A 59 -14.91 5.50 -14.00
CA LEU A 59 -14.36 6.00 -12.74
C LEU A 59 -13.62 4.91 -11.95
N GLU A 60 -14.21 3.73 -11.79
CA GLU A 60 -13.59 2.58 -11.11
C GLU A 60 -12.23 2.24 -11.72
N SER A 61 -12.16 2.15 -13.06
CA SER A 61 -10.91 1.89 -13.79
C SER A 61 -9.89 3.01 -13.61
N ARG A 62 -10.31 4.28 -13.67
CA ARG A 62 -9.40 5.43 -13.56
C ARG A 62 -8.86 5.61 -12.13
N LEU A 63 -9.68 5.37 -11.11
CA LEU A 63 -9.23 5.38 -9.72
C LEU A 63 -8.23 4.25 -9.44
N ALA A 64 -8.47 3.04 -9.98
CA ALA A 64 -7.55 1.91 -9.87
C ALA A 64 -6.22 2.16 -10.58
N ALA A 65 -6.23 2.81 -11.75
CA ALA A 65 -5.02 3.13 -12.52
C ALA A 65 -4.22 4.32 -11.96
N SER A 66 -4.81 5.12 -11.06
CA SER A 66 -4.17 6.32 -10.54
C SER A 66 -3.11 6.02 -9.48
N SER A 67 -1.92 6.59 -9.65
CA SER A 67 -0.83 6.61 -8.67
C SER A 67 -0.80 7.88 -7.81
N ALA A 68 -1.78 8.77 -7.96
CA ALA A 68 -1.85 9.98 -7.16
C ALA A 68 -2.11 9.66 -5.69
N ILE A 69 -1.47 10.43 -4.80
CA ILE A 69 -1.61 10.28 -3.34
C ILE A 69 -3.03 10.63 -2.92
N TRP A 70 -3.58 11.68 -3.52
CA TRP A 70 -4.94 12.14 -3.25
C TRP A 70 -5.80 11.99 -4.49
N LYS A 71 -6.91 11.26 -4.35
CA LYS A 71 -7.87 11.02 -5.42
C LYS A 71 -9.19 11.68 -5.04
N LEU A 72 -9.51 12.82 -5.64
CA LEU A 72 -10.71 13.59 -5.34
C LEU A 72 -11.77 13.34 -6.41
N VAL A 73 -12.93 12.86 -6.01
CA VAL A 73 -14.08 12.71 -6.91
C VAL A 73 -14.98 13.93 -6.75
N GLU A 74 -15.27 14.62 -7.84
CA GLU A 74 -16.09 15.82 -7.88
C GLU A 74 -17.37 15.59 -8.68
N MET A 75 -18.50 16.08 -8.18
CA MET A 75 -19.80 16.00 -8.86
C MET A 75 -20.72 17.15 -8.45
N HIS A 76 -21.86 17.32 -9.12
CA HIS A 76 -22.83 18.36 -8.74
C HIS A 76 -23.80 17.88 -7.66
N HIS A 77 -24.49 16.75 -7.88
CA HIS A 77 -25.49 16.23 -6.95
C HIS A 77 -24.86 15.39 -5.83
N PRO A 78 -25.11 15.70 -4.53
CA PRO A 78 -24.41 15.07 -3.44
C PRO A 78 -24.95 13.65 -3.15
N PRO A 79 -24.08 12.62 -3.01
CA PRO A 79 -24.51 11.28 -2.61
C PRO A 79 -25.22 11.27 -1.26
N TYR A 80 -24.73 12.11 -0.34
CA TYR A 80 -25.23 12.32 1.02
C TYR A 80 -25.35 13.81 1.29
N SER A 81 -26.51 14.22 1.81
CA SER A 81 -26.79 15.60 2.22
C SER A 81 -27.97 15.60 3.21
N SER A 82 -27.87 16.49 4.20
CA SER A 82 -28.91 16.83 5.18
C SER A 82 -29.70 18.08 4.76
N GLY A 83 -29.55 18.59 3.54
CA GLY A 83 -30.34 19.69 2.99
C GLY A 83 -31.84 19.36 2.97
N ALA A 84 -32.68 20.32 3.34
CA ALA A 84 -34.13 20.14 3.36
C ALA A 84 -34.81 20.34 2.00
N VAL A 85 -34.09 20.87 1.01
CA VAL A 85 -34.63 21.19 -0.31
C VAL A 85 -34.38 20.05 -1.30
N HIS A 86 -33.14 19.62 -1.49
CA HIS A 86 -32.82 18.51 -2.40
C HIS A 86 -32.41 17.24 -1.64
N GLY A 87 -31.49 17.37 -0.68
CA GLY A 87 -31.01 16.25 0.13
C GLY A 87 -30.14 15.26 -0.65
N SER A 88 -30.08 14.03 -0.14
CA SER A 88 -29.20 12.97 -0.68
C SER A 88 -29.66 12.46 -2.05
N THR A 89 -28.71 12.30 -2.99
CA THR A 89 -28.95 11.72 -4.32
C THR A 89 -28.58 10.24 -4.32
N LEU A 90 -29.57 9.38 -4.10
CA LEU A 90 -29.35 7.94 -3.88
C LEU A 90 -28.62 7.22 -5.03
N VAL A 91 -28.88 7.61 -6.28
CA VAL A 91 -28.25 6.98 -7.46
C VAL A 91 -26.74 7.23 -7.53
N MET A 92 -26.26 8.30 -6.87
CA MET A 92 -24.84 8.66 -6.78
C MET A 92 -24.14 8.04 -5.57
N GLN A 93 -24.78 7.16 -4.79
CA GLN A 93 -24.12 6.46 -3.68
C GLN A 93 -23.31 5.26 -4.18
N TRP A 94 -22.28 5.53 -4.98
CA TRP A 94 -21.36 4.53 -5.50
C TRP A 94 -20.28 4.16 -4.45
N PRO A 95 -19.57 3.03 -4.61
CA PRO A 95 -18.58 2.58 -3.63
C PRO A 95 -17.23 3.31 -3.80
N TYR A 96 -17.25 4.64 -3.83
CA TYR A 96 -16.04 5.47 -4.02
C TYR A 96 -14.87 5.12 -3.08
N PRO A 97 -15.09 4.87 -1.77
CA PRO A 97 -14.00 4.46 -0.87
C PRO A 97 -13.37 3.13 -1.29
N ALA A 98 -14.18 2.15 -1.69
CA ALA A 98 -13.69 0.85 -2.14
C ALA A 98 -12.94 0.95 -3.49
N TRP A 99 -13.29 1.93 -4.32
CA TRP A 99 -12.56 2.25 -5.55
C TRP A 99 -11.31 3.10 -5.31
N GLY A 100 -11.06 3.55 -4.08
CA GLY A 100 -9.83 4.24 -3.69
C GLY A 100 -9.92 5.77 -3.68
N ALA A 101 -11.11 6.37 -3.67
CA ALA A 101 -11.25 7.82 -3.52
C ALA A 101 -10.83 8.27 -2.11
N SER A 102 -10.12 9.41 -2.02
CA SER A 102 -9.70 10.02 -0.75
C SER A 102 -10.77 10.94 -0.17
N ALA A 103 -11.54 11.64 -1.02
CA ALA A 103 -12.67 12.47 -0.62
C ALA A 103 -13.63 12.69 -1.79
N ILE A 104 -14.88 13.00 -1.46
CA ILE A 104 -15.93 13.30 -2.43
C ILE A 104 -16.36 14.76 -2.24
N LEU A 105 -16.36 15.54 -3.32
CA LEU A 105 -16.77 16.93 -3.36
C LEU A 105 -18.05 17.05 -4.18
N ALA A 106 -19.10 17.58 -3.57
CA ALA A 106 -20.39 17.80 -4.21
C ALA A 106 -20.96 19.19 -3.90
N SER A 107 -22.07 19.54 -4.56
CA SER A 107 -22.74 20.84 -4.44
C SER A 107 -24.27 20.63 -4.47
N HIS A 108 -24.99 21.38 -5.30
CA HIS A 108 -26.44 21.35 -5.54
C HIS A 108 -27.31 21.78 -4.35
N ASP A 109 -27.13 21.18 -3.17
CA ASP A 109 -27.74 21.70 -1.95
C ASP A 109 -26.97 22.95 -1.51
N HIS A 110 -27.67 24.08 -1.39
CA HIS A 110 -27.07 25.38 -1.10
C HIS A 110 -26.78 25.58 0.39
N GLU A 111 -25.96 24.68 0.92
CA GLU A 111 -25.43 24.67 2.29
C GLU A 111 -23.99 24.14 2.26
N TYR A 112 -23.28 24.26 3.39
CA TYR A 112 -22.02 23.55 3.60
C TYR A 112 -22.20 22.44 4.63
N GLU A 113 -21.85 21.21 4.24
CA GLU A 113 -21.89 20.06 5.11
C GLU A 113 -20.68 19.15 4.87
N ARG A 114 -20.07 18.69 5.96
CA ARG A 114 -19.09 17.60 5.92
C ARG A 114 -19.69 16.37 6.59
N ILE A 115 -19.71 15.26 5.86
CA ILE A 115 -20.17 13.94 6.29
C ILE A 115 -18.98 12.99 6.27
N LEU A 116 -18.83 12.16 7.30
CA LEU A 116 -17.85 11.08 7.34
C LEU A 116 -18.55 9.74 7.14
N LYS A 117 -18.18 9.01 6.09
CA LYS A 117 -18.76 7.70 5.79
C LYS A 117 -17.71 6.75 5.24
N ASP A 118 -17.69 5.54 5.78
CA ASP A 118 -16.75 4.47 5.41
C ASP A 118 -15.27 4.93 5.41
N GLY A 119 -14.92 5.79 6.38
CA GLY A 119 -13.57 6.34 6.56
C GLY A 119 -13.21 7.52 5.64
N VAL A 120 -14.11 7.92 4.73
CA VAL A 120 -13.86 8.97 3.74
C VAL A 120 -14.77 10.19 3.98
N PRO A 121 -14.25 11.43 3.87
CA PRO A 121 -15.08 12.63 3.94
C PRO A 121 -15.83 12.87 2.62
N TYR A 122 -17.11 13.17 2.77
CA TYR A 122 -18.00 13.69 1.73
C TYR A 122 -18.33 15.13 2.10
N PHE A 123 -18.23 16.03 1.12
CA PHE A 123 -18.51 17.44 1.29
C PHE A 123 -19.65 17.88 0.40
N VAL A 124 -20.63 18.58 0.97
CA VAL A 124 -21.56 19.45 0.26
C VAL A 124 -20.99 20.86 0.39
N ASN A 125 -20.66 21.49 -0.73
CA ASN A 125 -20.06 22.83 -0.78
C ASN A 125 -20.87 23.74 -1.72
N GLY A 126 -22.19 23.84 -1.48
CA GLY A 126 -23.12 24.54 -2.37
C GLY A 126 -23.35 26.02 -2.07
N LEU A 127 -22.59 26.61 -1.14
CA LEU A 127 -22.72 28.01 -0.71
C LEU A 127 -22.02 29.03 -1.64
N GLY A 128 -22.01 28.76 -2.96
CA GLY A 128 -21.33 29.59 -3.96
C GLY A 128 -22.02 30.90 -4.32
N GLY A 129 -23.29 31.09 -3.95
CA GLY A 129 -24.04 32.34 -4.17
C GLY A 129 -25.51 32.21 -4.56
N GLY A 130 -26.02 31.00 -4.78
CA GLY A 130 -27.45 30.72 -4.90
C GLY A 130 -28.18 30.85 -3.55
N ASN A 131 -29.51 30.83 -3.54
CA ASN A 131 -30.29 30.97 -2.30
C ASN A 131 -29.88 29.92 -1.26
N ILE A 132 -29.51 30.35 -0.05
CA ILE A 132 -29.14 29.45 1.05
C ILE A 132 -30.33 28.59 1.47
N TYR A 133 -30.11 27.29 1.63
CA TYR A 133 -31.14 26.33 2.03
C TYR A 133 -31.11 25.97 3.53
N PRO A 134 -32.27 25.65 4.13
CA PRO A 134 -32.33 25.10 5.48
C PRO A 134 -31.92 23.62 5.51
N PHE A 135 -31.52 23.16 6.69
CA PHE A 135 -31.26 21.74 6.96
C PHE A 135 -32.51 20.99 7.40
N ALA A 136 -32.58 19.71 7.03
CA ALA A 136 -33.48 18.72 7.59
C ALA A 136 -32.79 17.93 8.72
N THR A 137 -33.34 16.76 9.04
CA THR A 137 -32.70 15.80 9.95
C THR A 137 -31.32 15.42 9.40
N PRO A 138 -30.25 15.45 10.23
CA PRO A 138 -28.92 15.07 9.79
C PRO A 138 -28.87 13.62 9.27
N VAL A 139 -28.18 13.41 8.15
CA VAL A 139 -27.85 12.06 7.68
C VAL A 139 -26.79 11.41 8.59
N PRO A 140 -26.74 10.07 8.69
CA PRO A 140 -25.68 9.38 9.43
C PRO A 140 -24.29 9.81 8.96
N GLY A 141 -23.42 10.14 9.91
CA GLY A 141 -22.06 10.60 9.61
C GLY A 141 -21.91 12.11 9.43
N SER A 142 -22.99 12.91 9.40
CA SER A 142 -22.92 14.38 9.41
C SER A 142 -22.08 14.90 10.59
N GLN A 143 -21.04 15.70 10.30
CA GLN A 143 -20.08 16.20 11.28
C GLN A 143 -20.21 17.72 11.49
N VAL A 144 -20.26 18.47 10.40
CA VAL A 144 -20.33 19.94 10.41
C VAL A 144 -21.37 20.37 9.39
N ARG A 145 -22.20 21.34 9.77
CA ARG A 145 -23.27 21.92 8.95
C ARG A 145 -23.27 23.43 9.10
N TYR A 146 -23.35 24.15 8.00
CA TYR A 146 -23.33 25.61 7.98
C TYR A 146 -24.18 26.16 6.84
N ASN A 147 -25.04 27.12 7.17
CA ASN A 147 -25.87 27.86 6.22
C ASN A 147 -26.02 29.33 6.64
N GLY A 148 -24.99 29.89 7.28
CA GLY A 148 -25.03 31.24 7.85
C GLY A 148 -24.60 32.37 6.90
N ASP A 149 -23.80 32.06 5.89
CA ASP A 149 -23.30 32.99 4.86
C ASP A 149 -22.78 32.17 3.67
N TYR A 150 -22.49 32.81 2.55
CA TYR A 150 -21.78 32.18 1.43
C TYR A 150 -20.30 31.96 1.76
N GLY A 151 -19.64 31.10 0.99
CA GLY A 151 -18.23 30.82 1.16
C GLY A 151 -17.65 29.94 0.05
N ALA A 152 -16.41 29.54 0.21
CA ALA A 152 -15.72 28.63 -0.68
C ALA A 152 -14.79 27.71 0.11
N MET A 153 -14.50 26.55 -0.46
CA MET A 153 -13.53 25.61 0.10
C MET A 153 -12.15 25.89 -0.48
N LEU A 154 -11.15 26.04 0.39
CA LEU A 154 -9.74 26.04 0.05
C LEU A 154 -9.17 24.66 0.38
N VAL A 155 -8.54 24.03 -0.60
CA VAL A 155 -7.86 22.73 -0.47
C VAL A 155 -6.36 22.94 -0.62
N GLU A 156 -5.60 22.51 0.38
CA GLU A 156 -4.14 22.52 0.36
C GLU A 156 -3.62 21.11 0.53
N ALA A 157 -2.80 20.64 -0.41
CA ALA A 157 -2.26 19.28 -0.39
C ALA A 157 -0.75 19.25 -0.60
N ASN A 158 -0.10 18.33 0.11
CA ASN A 158 1.25 17.84 -0.15
C ASN A 158 1.23 16.30 -0.04
N ASN A 159 2.37 15.64 -0.16
CA ASN A 159 2.42 14.16 -0.13
C ASN A 159 2.03 13.53 1.24
N ALA A 160 2.13 14.31 2.32
CA ALA A 160 1.87 13.84 3.69
C ALA A 160 0.43 14.12 4.16
N SER A 161 -0.18 15.19 3.66
CA SER A 161 -1.52 15.60 4.10
C SER A 161 -2.27 16.40 3.04
N ILE A 162 -3.60 16.30 3.07
CA ILE A 162 -4.52 17.18 2.37
C ILE A 162 -5.49 17.80 3.37
N THR A 163 -5.60 19.13 3.35
CA THR A 163 -6.44 19.92 4.26
C THR A 163 -7.51 20.67 3.49
N PHE A 164 -8.76 20.47 3.89
CA PHE A 164 -9.94 21.13 3.37
C PHE A 164 -10.40 22.19 4.38
N ARG A 165 -10.60 23.43 3.93
CA ARG A 165 -11.11 24.52 4.77
C ARG A 165 -12.26 25.22 4.09
N PHE A 166 -13.45 25.20 4.70
CA PHE A 166 -14.53 26.06 4.24
C PHE A 166 -14.40 27.44 4.88
N ILE A 167 -14.30 28.45 4.03
CA ILE A 167 -14.06 29.85 4.40
C ILE A 167 -15.26 30.67 3.94
N SER A 168 -15.94 31.33 4.87
CA SER A 168 -17.05 32.22 4.53
C SER A 168 -16.56 33.45 3.75
N ARG A 169 -17.46 34.16 3.07
CA ARG A 169 -17.14 35.42 2.37
C ARG A 169 -16.52 36.51 3.26
N LYS A 170 -16.70 36.40 4.58
CA LYS A 170 -16.09 37.30 5.57
C LYS A 170 -14.67 36.88 5.98
N GLY A 171 -14.13 35.81 5.38
CA GLY A 171 -12.83 35.25 5.71
C GLY A 171 -12.83 34.37 6.97
N THR A 172 -14.00 34.02 7.51
CA THR A 172 -14.10 33.16 8.69
C THR A 172 -13.97 31.70 8.28
N VAL A 173 -13.00 30.99 8.84
CA VAL A 173 -12.90 29.53 8.70
C VAL A 173 -14.01 28.89 9.53
N ILE A 174 -14.93 28.19 8.87
CA ILE A 174 -16.06 27.50 9.50
C ILE A 174 -15.71 26.07 9.85
N ASP A 175 -14.94 25.41 8.98
CA ASP A 175 -14.53 24.02 9.14
C ASP A 175 -13.11 23.82 8.63
N THR A 176 -12.41 22.88 9.25
CA THR A 176 -11.10 22.41 8.82
C THR A 176 -11.05 20.91 9.00
N TYR A 177 -10.68 20.20 7.93
CA TYR A 177 -10.53 18.76 7.97
C TYR A 177 -9.24 18.36 7.24
N THR A 178 -8.41 17.57 7.91
CA THR A 178 -7.15 17.11 7.35
C THR A 178 -7.17 15.59 7.25
N LEU A 179 -6.92 15.08 6.05
CA LEU A 179 -6.49 13.71 5.86
C LEU A 179 -4.97 13.70 5.89
N ASN A 180 -4.40 12.82 6.69
CA ASN A 180 -3.00 12.44 6.55
C ASN A 180 -2.95 11.25 5.61
N SER A 181 -1.92 11.18 4.77
CA SER A 181 -1.78 9.99 3.93
C SER A 181 -1.65 8.83 4.90
N ALA A 182 -2.50 7.81 4.74
CA ALA A 182 -2.10 6.49 5.19
C ALA A 182 -0.73 6.24 4.54
N PRO A 183 0.25 5.60 5.21
CA PRO A 183 1.47 5.23 4.53
C PRO A 183 1.07 4.53 3.23
N SER A 184 1.33 5.18 2.10
CA SER A 184 0.81 4.75 0.81
C SER A 184 1.23 3.29 0.60
N PRO A 185 0.42 2.45 -0.06
CA PRO A 185 0.98 1.43 -0.91
C PRO A 185 1.68 2.19 -2.04
N HIS A 186 2.91 2.60 -1.76
CA HIS A 186 3.81 3.16 -2.72
C HIS A 186 3.86 2.16 -3.89
N PRO A 187 3.62 2.55 -5.16
CA PRO A 187 4.56 2.06 -6.15
C PRO A 187 5.90 2.61 -5.67
N ALA A 188 6.74 1.71 -5.18
CA ALA A 188 8.02 2.08 -4.58
C ALA A 188 8.70 3.12 -5.47
N ALA A 189 9.01 4.30 -4.91
CA ALA A 189 10.26 4.91 -5.33
C ALA A 189 11.29 3.81 -5.06
N HIS A 190 11.82 3.21 -6.14
CA HIS A 190 12.65 2.02 -6.05
C HIS A 190 13.73 2.17 -4.96
N PRO A 191 14.13 1.07 -4.29
CA PRO A 191 15.21 1.12 -3.32
C PRO A 191 16.41 1.79 -3.98
N SER A 192 16.91 2.84 -3.33
CA SER A 192 18.12 3.53 -3.69
C SER A 192 19.27 2.53 -3.77
N SER A 193 20.37 2.95 -4.40
CA SER A 193 21.56 2.11 -4.42
C SER A 193 22.16 1.82 -3.02
N SER A 194 21.65 2.45 -1.97
CA SER A 194 22.06 2.27 -0.58
C SER A 194 21.07 1.47 0.28
N ALA A 195 19.91 1.07 -0.28
CA ALA A 195 18.93 0.29 0.47
C ALA A 195 19.50 -1.04 0.96
N ILE A 196 19.13 -1.44 2.17
CA ILE A 196 19.38 -2.78 2.72
C ILE A 196 18.05 -3.46 3.04
N PHE A 197 18.03 -4.77 2.93
CA PHE A 197 16.82 -5.58 3.02
C PHE A 197 16.90 -6.51 4.23
N ILE A 198 15.79 -6.66 4.95
CA ILE A 198 15.57 -7.78 5.87
C ILE A 198 14.73 -8.80 5.12
N PRO A 199 15.32 -9.92 4.64
CA PRO A 199 14.66 -10.73 3.62
C PRO A 199 13.42 -11.51 4.08
N SER A 200 13.20 -11.65 5.38
CA SER A 200 11.99 -12.25 5.91
C SER A 200 11.67 -11.73 7.30
N VAL A 201 10.45 -11.23 7.44
CA VAL A 201 9.81 -10.87 8.70
C VAL A 201 8.43 -11.52 8.77
N ILE A 202 8.09 -12.05 9.94
CA ILE A 202 6.84 -12.76 10.17
C ILE A 202 6.23 -12.38 11.52
N GLU A 203 4.91 -12.24 11.54
CA GLU A 203 4.12 -12.01 12.74
C GLU A 203 2.84 -12.85 12.67
N THR A 204 2.82 -13.94 13.43
CA THR A 204 1.72 -14.90 13.58
C THR A 204 1.55 -15.23 15.07
N SER A 205 0.58 -16.07 15.42
CA SER A 205 0.51 -16.62 16.78
C SER A 205 1.78 -17.39 17.19
N ASN A 206 2.48 -18.01 16.23
CA ASN A 206 3.65 -18.84 16.49
C ASN A 206 4.98 -18.11 16.33
N PHE A 207 5.04 -17.01 15.61
CA PHE A 207 6.28 -16.29 15.36
C PHE A 207 6.11 -14.78 15.48
N ARG A 208 7.12 -14.12 16.01
CA ARG A 208 7.26 -12.66 15.99
C ARG A 208 8.63 -12.27 15.47
N THR A 209 8.75 -11.06 14.93
CA THR A 209 10.05 -10.56 14.45
C THR A 209 10.41 -9.22 15.09
N ASN A 210 11.62 -9.14 15.63
CA ASN A 210 12.21 -7.90 16.11
C ASN A 210 13.25 -7.39 15.10
N LEU A 211 13.32 -6.08 14.92
CA LEU A 211 14.28 -5.39 14.05
C LEU A 211 15.32 -4.65 14.91
N GLY A 212 16.59 -4.78 14.60
CA GLY A 212 17.68 -3.97 15.14
C GLY A 212 18.37 -3.16 14.06
N MET A 213 18.65 -1.88 14.34
CA MET A 213 19.31 -0.94 13.43
C MET A 213 20.45 -0.23 14.16
N SER A 214 21.68 -0.46 13.72
CA SER A 214 22.91 0.15 14.26
C SER A 214 23.37 1.27 13.34
N ASN A 215 23.51 2.47 13.88
CA ASN A 215 24.07 3.61 13.18
C ASN A 215 25.60 3.57 13.27
N LEU A 216 26.27 3.62 12.12
CA LEU A 216 27.73 3.51 12.04
C LEU A 216 28.42 4.89 12.04
N THR A 217 27.66 5.99 12.00
CA THR A 217 28.20 7.34 11.84
C THR A 217 28.10 8.17 13.13
N GLY A 218 28.74 9.34 13.11
CA GLY A 218 28.75 10.30 14.22
C GLY A 218 27.55 11.25 14.27
N SER A 219 26.60 11.12 13.34
CA SER A 219 25.38 11.92 13.24
C SER A 219 24.16 11.02 13.48
N GLU A 220 23.04 11.59 13.93
CA GLU A 220 21.78 10.84 13.99
C GLU A 220 21.35 10.37 12.59
N ALA A 221 20.84 9.14 12.50
CA ALA A 221 20.33 8.56 11.27
C ALA A 221 18.80 8.60 11.25
N ASN A 222 18.23 9.02 10.13
CA ASN A 222 16.82 8.88 9.81
C ASN A 222 16.66 7.67 8.89
N VAL A 223 16.04 6.61 9.41
CA VAL A 223 15.85 5.34 8.71
C VAL A 223 14.38 5.17 8.36
N THR A 224 14.06 5.20 7.07
CA THR A 224 12.75 4.81 6.55
C THR A 224 12.72 3.30 6.39
N VAL A 225 11.76 2.65 7.03
CA VAL A 225 11.55 1.20 6.94
C VAL A 225 10.20 0.93 6.29
N GLU A 226 10.20 0.15 5.23
CA GLU A 226 9.01 -0.25 4.49
C GLU A 226 8.76 -1.74 4.63
N LEU A 227 7.52 -2.13 4.93
CA LEU A 227 7.07 -3.52 4.91
C LEU A 227 6.52 -3.85 3.53
N VAL A 228 7.04 -4.90 2.90
CA VAL A 228 6.61 -5.32 1.56
C VAL A 228 5.96 -6.70 1.59
N ASP A 229 4.84 -6.84 0.88
CA ASP A 229 4.08 -8.09 0.75
C ASP A 229 4.65 -9.03 -0.34
N PRO A 230 4.15 -10.29 -0.44
CA PRO A 230 4.60 -11.24 -1.45
C PRO A 230 4.44 -10.77 -2.90
N GLN A 231 3.50 -9.86 -3.16
CA GLN A 231 3.23 -9.31 -4.48
C GLN A 231 4.14 -8.13 -4.85
N GLY A 232 4.97 -7.66 -3.91
CA GLY A 232 5.86 -6.51 -4.08
C GLY A 232 5.22 -5.17 -3.72
N SER A 233 4.04 -5.19 -3.09
CA SER A 233 3.36 -3.98 -2.64
C SER A 233 3.86 -3.56 -1.27
N VAL A 234 4.16 -2.28 -1.10
CA VAL A 234 4.44 -1.71 0.22
C VAL A 234 3.15 -1.70 1.03
N LEU A 235 3.14 -2.34 2.20
CA LEU A 235 2.00 -2.39 3.12
C LEU A 235 2.02 -1.26 4.14
N ALA A 236 3.22 -0.83 4.54
CA ALA A 236 3.43 0.27 5.48
C ALA A 236 4.83 0.83 5.33
N SER A 237 4.99 2.10 5.69
CA SER A 237 6.26 2.81 5.71
C SER A 237 6.31 3.66 6.99
N LYS A 238 7.43 3.61 7.72
CA LYS A 238 7.62 4.37 8.96
C LYS A 238 9.07 4.80 9.08
N GLN A 239 9.27 6.02 9.56
CA GLN A 239 10.61 6.53 9.84
C GLN A 239 10.97 6.30 11.31
N TYR A 240 12.20 5.88 11.54
CA TYR A 240 12.82 5.71 12.85
C TYR A 240 14.09 6.55 12.92
N THR A 241 14.40 7.09 14.09
CA THR A 241 15.69 7.71 14.34
C THR A 241 16.62 6.73 15.05
N VAL A 242 17.90 6.73 14.67
CA VAL A 242 18.95 5.97 15.35
C VAL A 242 20.06 6.93 15.73
N ALA A 243 20.26 7.11 17.05
CA ALA A 243 21.27 8.00 17.59
C ALA A 243 22.67 7.70 17.00
N ALA A 244 23.52 8.73 16.91
CA ALA A 244 24.91 8.60 16.45
C ALA A 244 25.63 7.46 17.19
N LYS A 245 26.24 6.53 16.44
CA LYS A 245 26.91 5.32 16.96
C LYS A 245 26.02 4.42 17.85
N GLY A 246 24.70 4.60 17.78
CA GLY A 246 23.71 3.93 18.62
C GLY A 246 23.05 2.73 17.93
N LEU A 247 22.21 2.04 18.71
CA LEU A 247 21.35 0.94 18.28
C LEU A 247 19.91 1.29 18.62
N GLN A 248 19.01 1.15 17.66
CA GLN A 248 17.56 1.18 17.86
C GLN A 248 16.99 -0.22 17.63
N GLN A 249 16.16 -0.68 18.56
CA GLN A 249 15.42 -1.94 18.40
C GLN A 249 13.92 -1.66 18.33
N VAL A 250 13.25 -2.32 17.39
CA VAL A 250 11.79 -2.33 17.23
C VAL A 250 11.30 -3.75 17.50
N ASN A 251 10.51 -3.91 18.56
CA ASN A 251 9.87 -5.20 18.85
C ASN A 251 8.59 -5.32 18.05
N HIS A 252 8.23 -6.53 17.60
CA HIS A 252 7.04 -6.76 16.78
C HIS A 252 6.99 -5.78 15.59
N VAL A 253 8.00 -5.85 14.73
CA VAL A 253 8.22 -4.83 13.69
C VAL A 253 7.03 -4.68 12.74
N ILE A 254 6.31 -5.77 12.44
CA ILE A 254 5.14 -5.72 11.56
C ILE A 254 3.98 -4.93 12.21
N PRO A 255 3.49 -5.29 13.41
CA PRO A 255 2.49 -4.48 14.12
C PRO A 255 2.91 -3.01 14.32
N ASP A 256 4.18 -2.77 14.64
CA ASP A 256 4.69 -1.41 14.86
C ASP A 256 4.67 -0.55 13.58
N LEU A 257 4.97 -1.14 12.42
CA LEU A 257 4.84 -0.50 11.11
C LEU A 257 3.38 -0.25 10.72
N LEU A 258 2.50 -1.21 11.00
CA LEU A 258 1.07 -1.13 10.65
C LEU A 258 0.23 -0.27 11.61
N GLY A 259 0.76 0.05 12.80
CA GLY A 259 -0.01 0.69 13.86
C GLY A 259 -1.11 -0.21 14.44
N THR A 260 -0.88 -1.52 14.47
CA THR A 260 -1.83 -2.54 14.93
C THR A 260 -1.29 -3.32 16.13
N SER A 261 -2.10 -4.23 16.69
CA SER A 261 -1.66 -5.16 17.75
C SER A 261 -1.39 -6.55 17.17
N PRO A 262 -0.42 -7.32 17.70
CA PRO A 262 -0.17 -8.69 17.28
C PRO A 262 -1.30 -9.64 17.74
N PRO A 263 -1.48 -10.80 17.05
CA PRO A 263 -0.82 -11.17 15.80
C PRO A 263 -1.48 -10.47 14.59
N THR A 264 -0.69 -10.23 13.53
CA THR A 264 -1.22 -9.67 12.28
C THR A 264 -1.43 -10.72 11.19
N ASP A 265 -0.93 -11.94 11.41
CA ASP A 265 -0.89 -13.05 10.45
C ASP A 265 -0.29 -12.61 9.10
N LYS A 266 0.85 -11.91 9.17
CA LYS A 266 1.56 -11.39 8.00
C LYS A 266 2.97 -11.92 7.90
N LEU A 267 3.36 -12.12 6.65
CA LEU A 267 4.70 -12.41 6.19
C LEU A 267 5.10 -11.32 5.20
N GLY A 268 6.33 -10.84 5.30
CA GLY A 268 6.87 -9.85 4.38
C GLY A 268 8.39 -9.84 4.41
N TYR A 269 8.95 -8.85 3.74
CA TYR A 269 10.34 -8.43 3.95
C TYR A 269 10.37 -6.93 4.23
N LEU A 270 11.51 -6.43 4.73
CA LEU A 270 11.68 -4.99 4.95
C LEU A 270 12.68 -4.40 3.98
N ILE A 271 12.39 -3.20 3.50
CA ILE A 271 13.35 -2.31 2.84
C ILE A 271 13.73 -1.22 3.85
N LEU A 272 15.02 -0.96 4.01
CA LEU A 272 15.54 0.08 4.89
C LEU A 272 16.37 1.07 4.07
N GLU A 273 15.95 2.33 4.12
CA GLU A 273 16.62 3.48 3.54
C GLU A 273 17.11 4.40 4.65
N SER A 274 18.33 4.91 4.54
CA SER A 274 18.92 5.75 5.59
C SER A 274 19.76 6.87 5.01
N ASP A 275 19.68 8.04 5.64
CA ASP A 275 20.53 9.20 5.33
C ASP A 275 21.97 9.07 5.90
N GLN A 276 22.20 8.07 6.74
CA GLN A 276 23.51 7.69 7.28
C GLN A 276 23.84 6.23 6.97
N ALA A 277 25.12 5.86 7.03
CA ALA A 277 25.53 4.47 6.96
C ALA A 277 25.02 3.69 8.19
N ILE A 278 24.22 2.66 7.96
CA ILE A 278 23.67 1.79 9.00
C ILE A 278 24.01 0.33 8.72
N ASN A 279 23.91 -0.48 9.76
CA ASN A 279 23.76 -1.92 9.65
C ASN A 279 22.45 -2.34 10.32
N ALA A 280 21.76 -3.34 9.80
CA ALA A 280 20.51 -3.83 10.36
C ALA A 280 20.47 -5.36 10.43
N PHE A 281 19.62 -5.86 11.32
CA PHE A 281 19.38 -7.29 11.49
C PHE A 281 17.95 -7.51 11.99
N ALA A 282 17.42 -8.71 11.76
CA ALA A 282 16.17 -9.15 12.34
C ALA A 282 16.37 -10.42 13.16
N VAL A 283 15.51 -10.59 14.15
CA VAL A 283 15.45 -11.79 14.97
C VAL A 283 14.02 -12.33 14.87
N SER A 284 13.86 -13.44 14.17
CA SER A 284 12.62 -14.21 14.17
C SER A 284 12.60 -15.08 15.41
N ILE A 285 11.52 -15.01 16.19
CA ILE A 285 11.40 -15.68 17.48
C ILE A 285 10.16 -16.56 17.44
N ASP A 286 10.35 -17.84 17.75
CA ASP A 286 9.25 -18.78 17.93
C ASP A 286 8.57 -18.51 19.29
N ASN A 287 7.28 -18.22 19.28
CA ASN A 287 6.50 -17.86 20.47
C ASN A 287 6.28 -19.07 21.40
N VAL A 288 6.45 -20.30 20.93
CA VAL A 288 6.28 -21.52 21.72
C VAL A 288 7.59 -21.89 22.41
N THR A 289 8.69 -22.00 21.65
CA THR A 289 10.01 -22.40 22.21
C THR A 289 10.77 -21.22 22.81
N GLN A 290 10.45 -19.99 22.40
CA GLN A 290 11.24 -18.77 22.65
C GLN A 290 12.63 -18.79 21.98
N ASP A 291 12.86 -19.71 21.05
CA ASP A 291 14.11 -19.77 20.31
C ASP A 291 14.18 -18.68 19.24
N SER A 292 15.33 -18.01 19.19
CA SER A 292 15.61 -16.93 18.25
C SER A 292 16.45 -17.42 17.07
N SER A 293 16.06 -17.03 15.86
CA SER A 293 16.85 -17.18 14.64
C SER A 293 17.25 -15.78 14.13
N PHE A 294 18.55 -15.49 14.18
CA PHE A 294 19.14 -14.22 13.73
C PHE A 294 19.27 -14.17 12.21
N MET A 295 19.00 -13.01 11.61
CA MET A 295 19.13 -12.74 10.18
C MET A 295 19.78 -11.38 9.96
N GLN A 296 20.88 -11.34 9.23
CA GLN A 296 21.54 -10.09 8.85
C GLN A 296 20.80 -9.43 7.67
N ALA A 297 20.74 -8.09 7.66
CA ALA A 297 20.33 -7.37 6.46
C ALA A 297 21.30 -7.61 5.30
N THR A 298 20.77 -7.62 4.08
CA THR A 298 21.55 -7.90 2.86
C THR A 298 21.04 -7.05 1.69
N ARG A 299 21.64 -7.19 0.51
CA ARG A 299 21.23 -6.50 -0.72
C ARG A 299 21.30 -7.44 -1.92
N GLY A 300 20.38 -7.29 -2.87
CA GLY A 300 20.34 -8.10 -4.09
C GLY A 300 21.34 -7.57 -5.09
N THR A 301 22.48 -8.26 -5.24
CA THR A 301 23.50 -7.85 -6.22
C THR A 301 23.77 -8.90 -7.28
N ALA A 302 23.20 -10.10 -7.14
CA ALA A 302 23.48 -11.24 -8.01
C ALA A 302 22.21 -11.74 -8.69
N THR A 303 22.36 -12.13 -9.95
CA THR A 303 21.30 -12.73 -10.78
C THR A 303 21.36 -14.26 -10.77
N HIS A 304 22.44 -14.80 -10.18
CA HIS A 304 22.69 -16.22 -9.98
C HIS A 304 23.19 -16.42 -8.54
N LEU A 305 22.40 -17.14 -7.75
CA LEU A 305 22.67 -17.41 -6.34
C LEU A 305 22.77 -18.92 -6.10
N LEU A 306 23.62 -19.30 -5.16
CA LEU A 306 23.69 -20.65 -4.61
C LEU A 306 23.30 -20.59 -3.13
N LEU A 307 22.23 -21.31 -2.78
CA LEU A 307 22.02 -21.71 -1.41
C LEU A 307 22.97 -22.90 -1.13
N PRO A 308 23.98 -22.74 -0.26
CA PRO A 308 25.06 -23.72 -0.16
C PRO A 308 24.59 -25.08 0.38
N THR A 309 23.47 -25.10 1.09
CA THR A 309 22.86 -26.32 1.59
C THR A 309 21.37 -26.12 1.86
N SER A 310 20.60 -27.19 1.71
CA SER A 310 19.23 -27.38 2.15
C SER A 310 19.03 -28.85 2.53
N THR A 311 18.01 -29.14 3.32
CA THR A 311 17.71 -30.49 3.80
C THR A 311 16.23 -30.69 4.06
N SER A 312 15.78 -31.92 3.82
CA SER A 312 14.56 -32.53 4.34
C SER A 312 14.85 -33.91 4.96
N ALA A 313 16.08 -34.10 5.45
CA ALA A 313 16.54 -35.34 6.02
C ALA A 313 16.29 -35.40 7.54
N GLY A 314 15.76 -36.53 8.01
CA GLY A 314 15.46 -36.72 9.42
C GLY A 314 14.38 -35.75 9.92
N LEU A 315 14.68 -35.02 11.00
CA LEU A 315 13.78 -34.05 11.61
C LEU A 315 13.92 -32.63 11.05
N PHE A 316 14.87 -32.41 10.13
CA PHE A 316 15.20 -31.09 9.63
C PHE A 316 14.44 -30.78 8.34
N LYS A 317 13.99 -29.54 8.24
CA LYS A 317 13.41 -28.94 7.04
C LYS A 317 14.13 -27.63 6.74
N THR A 318 13.96 -27.14 5.52
CA THR A 318 14.56 -25.88 5.06
C THR A 318 13.48 -24.97 4.52
N THR A 319 13.36 -23.78 5.10
CA THR A 319 12.61 -22.70 4.47
C THR A 319 13.45 -22.05 3.38
N LEU A 320 12.82 -21.42 2.39
CA LEU A 320 13.50 -20.59 1.41
C LEU A 320 12.67 -19.35 1.12
N THR A 321 13.29 -18.17 1.25
CA THR A 321 12.74 -16.90 0.78
C THR A 321 13.61 -16.37 -0.36
N ILE A 322 12.98 -15.98 -1.47
CA ILE A 322 13.65 -15.35 -2.63
C ILE A 322 12.93 -14.05 -2.95
N ILE A 323 13.64 -12.92 -2.91
CA ILE A 323 13.12 -11.60 -3.26
C ILE A 323 13.64 -11.23 -4.65
N ASN A 324 12.73 -10.74 -5.50
CA ASN A 324 13.08 -10.06 -6.73
C ASN A 324 13.53 -8.63 -6.42
N ASP A 325 14.82 -8.32 -6.53
CA ASP A 325 15.35 -6.96 -6.34
C ASP A 325 15.32 -6.16 -7.65
N GLY A 326 14.26 -6.36 -8.43
CA GLY A 326 14.07 -5.81 -9.77
C GLY A 326 12.71 -5.15 -9.93
N ASP A 327 12.68 -4.13 -10.79
CA ASP A 327 11.47 -3.36 -11.15
C ASP A 327 10.56 -4.06 -12.17
N SER A 328 10.94 -5.25 -12.60
CA SER A 328 10.30 -6.02 -13.65
C SER A 328 10.06 -7.45 -13.15
N THR A 329 9.10 -8.15 -13.77
CA THR A 329 8.81 -9.56 -13.45
C THR A 329 10.06 -10.41 -13.65
N ASN A 330 10.41 -11.22 -12.65
CA ASN A 330 11.59 -12.09 -12.67
C ASN A 330 11.16 -13.56 -12.76
N HIS A 331 11.71 -14.28 -13.73
CA HIS A 331 11.55 -15.70 -13.90
C HIS A 331 12.80 -16.38 -13.36
N ILE A 332 12.65 -17.22 -12.34
CA ILE A 332 13.77 -17.82 -11.62
C ILE A 332 13.67 -19.34 -11.69
N ASP A 333 14.74 -19.97 -12.15
CA ASP A 333 14.91 -21.41 -12.10
C ASP A 333 15.59 -21.83 -10.79
N LEU A 334 14.97 -22.77 -10.09
CA LEU A 334 15.49 -23.43 -8.90
C LEU A 334 15.99 -24.82 -9.28
N LYS A 335 17.25 -25.13 -8.99
CA LYS A 335 17.86 -26.43 -9.28
C LYS A 335 18.46 -27.02 -8.01
N PHE A 336 17.94 -28.15 -7.56
CA PHE A 336 18.47 -28.88 -6.42
C PHE A 336 19.39 -30.00 -6.87
N ARG A 337 20.59 -30.04 -6.30
CA ARG A 337 21.57 -31.11 -6.51
C ARG A 337 21.80 -31.86 -5.21
N ASP A 338 22.05 -33.16 -5.32
CA ASP A 338 22.50 -33.94 -4.17
C ASP A 338 23.99 -33.72 -3.86
N ALA A 339 24.49 -34.37 -2.81
CA ALA A 339 25.88 -34.30 -2.38
C ALA A 339 26.92 -34.79 -3.43
N SER A 340 26.49 -35.51 -4.48
CA SER A 340 27.36 -35.92 -5.60
C SER A 340 27.39 -34.88 -6.73
N GLY A 341 26.59 -33.82 -6.65
CA GLY A 341 26.43 -32.82 -7.70
C GLY A 341 25.39 -33.21 -8.77
N THR A 342 24.70 -34.34 -8.60
CA THR A 342 23.68 -34.79 -9.55
C THR A 342 22.42 -33.96 -9.37
N LEU A 343 21.87 -33.44 -10.47
CA LEU A 343 20.60 -32.70 -10.47
C LEU A 343 19.46 -33.68 -10.13
N GLN A 344 18.75 -33.41 -9.04
CA GLN A 344 17.66 -34.26 -8.56
C GLN A 344 16.29 -33.64 -8.85
N ALA A 345 16.18 -32.31 -8.81
CA ALA A 345 14.93 -31.61 -9.10
C ALA A 345 15.16 -30.21 -9.66
N SER A 346 14.20 -29.74 -10.46
CA SER A 346 14.18 -28.39 -10.99
C SER A 346 12.75 -27.87 -11.03
N LYS A 347 12.53 -26.62 -10.63
CA LYS A 347 11.26 -25.90 -10.80
C LYS A 347 11.51 -24.44 -11.10
N SER A 348 10.60 -23.82 -11.84
CA SER A 348 10.63 -22.38 -12.10
C SER A 348 9.58 -21.67 -11.25
N ILE A 349 9.91 -20.46 -10.79
CA ILE A 349 9.00 -19.53 -10.14
C ILE A 349 8.98 -18.21 -10.91
N THR A 350 7.88 -17.48 -10.78
CA THR A 350 7.72 -16.14 -11.35
C THR A 350 7.42 -15.18 -10.21
N LEU A 351 8.21 -14.11 -10.09
CA LEU A 351 8.05 -13.07 -9.09
C LEU A 351 7.64 -11.76 -9.76
N SER A 352 6.63 -11.10 -9.20
CA SER A 352 6.30 -9.71 -9.55
C SER A 352 7.51 -8.78 -9.30
N PRO A 353 7.53 -7.58 -9.89
CA PRO A 353 8.45 -6.52 -9.47
C PRO A 353 8.46 -6.37 -7.94
N TYR A 354 9.62 -6.42 -7.30
CA TYR A 354 9.78 -6.38 -5.84
C TYR A 354 9.04 -7.47 -5.04
N GLY A 355 8.41 -8.43 -5.71
CA GLY A 355 7.72 -9.54 -5.09
C GLY A 355 8.71 -10.56 -4.52
N PHE A 356 8.21 -11.45 -3.68
CA PHE A 356 9.02 -12.52 -3.12
C PHE A 356 8.27 -13.85 -3.08
N PHE A 357 9.04 -14.93 -3.18
CA PHE A 357 8.59 -16.29 -2.94
C PHE A 357 9.04 -16.72 -1.55
N HIS A 358 8.18 -17.45 -0.85
CA HIS A 358 8.50 -18.11 0.40
C HIS A 358 7.98 -19.54 0.41
N SER A 359 8.79 -20.45 0.92
CA SER A 359 8.42 -21.83 1.19
C SER A 359 8.87 -22.22 2.59
N GLU A 360 7.95 -22.82 3.36
CA GLU A 360 8.25 -23.42 4.66
C GLU A 360 9.00 -24.76 4.52
N ASP A 361 8.84 -25.44 3.37
CA ASP A 361 9.54 -26.69 3.04
C ASP A 361 9.91 -26.68 1.55
N ILE A 362 11.12 -26.17 1.25
CA ILE A 362 11.58 -26.03 -0.12
C ILE A 362 11.80 -27.38 -0.82
N HIS A 363 12.15 -28.42 -0.08
CA HIS A 363 12.30 -29.76 -0.64
C HIS A 363 10.95 -30.35 -1.03
N GLY A 364 9.94 -30.21 -0.16
CA GLY A 364 8.55 -30.53 -0.47
C GLY A 364 8.04 -29.76 -1.70
N PHE A 365 8.34 -28.46 -1.80
CA PHE A 365 8.03 -27.67 -2.99
C PHE A 365 8.70 -28.23 -4.25
N LEU A 366 9.97 -28.63 -4.20
CA LEU A 366 10.70 -29.20 -5.33
C LEU A 366 10.28 -30.66 -5.66
N GLY A 367 9.57 -31.33 -4.76
CA GLY A 367 9.15 -32.72 -4.92
C GLY A 367 10.23 -33.73 -4.53
N VAL A 368 11.19 -33.33 -3.68
CA VAL A 368 12.23 -34.21 -3.13
C VAL A 368 12.05 -34.37 -1.63
N SER A 369 12.47 -35.50 -1.06
CA SER A 369 12.35 -35.76 0.37
C SER A 369 13.50 -36.64 0.86
N GLY A 370 13.83 -36.58 2.16
CA GLY A 370 14.84 -37.44 2.76
C GLY A 370 16.25 -37.23 2.22
N THR A 371 16.54 -36.03 1.72
CA THR A 371 17.81 -35.68 1.06
C THR A 371 18.33 -34.32 1.52
N PHE A 372 19.59 -34.00 1.16
CA PHE A 372 20.24 -32.73 1.42
C PHE A 372 21.22 -32.38 0.29
N GLY A 373 21.50 -31.09 0.12
CA GLY A 373 22.38 -30.59 -0.93
C GLY A 373 22.08 -29.13 -1.27
N PRO A 374 22.81 -28.51 -2.20
CA PRO A 374 22.62 -27.10 -2.54
C PRO A 374 21.40 -26.87 -3.45
N ILE A 375 20.92 -25.63 -3.47
CA ILE A 375 19.91 -25.13 -4.42
C ILE A 375 20.51 -23.94 -5.19
N GLU A 376 20.64 -24.09 -6.50
CA GLU A 376 20.96 -22.99 -7.42
C GLU A 376 19.67 -22.21 -7.75
N MET A 377 19.77 -20.89 -7.84
CA MET A 377 18.70 -19.95 -8.19
C MET A 377 19.20 -19.03 -9.31
N ILE A 378 18.58 -19.10 -10.48
CA ILE A 378 19.05 -18.38 -11.68
C ILE A 378 17.92 -17.54 -12.26
N SER A 379 18.13 -16.23 -12.43
CA SER A 379 17.22 -15.41 -13.24
C SER A 379 17.41 -15.76 -14.71
N VAL A 380 16.34 -16.22 -15.35
CA VAL A 380 16.33 -16.67 -16.76
C VAL A 380 15.69 -15.65 -17.71
N ASN A 381 15.49 -14.42 -17.23
CA ASN A 381 15.06 -13.30 -18.05
C ASN A 381 16.08 -13.00 -19.16
N ALA A 382 15.59 -12.43 -20.28
CA ALA A 382 16.47 -11.96 -21.35
C ALA A 382 17.51 -10.92 -20.86
N THR A 383 17.12 -10.11 -19.87
CA THR A 383 18.03 -9.32 -19.02
C THR A 383 17.88 -9.84 -17.60
N PRO A 384 18.86 -10.63 -17.09
CA PRO A 384 18.77 -11.21 -15.76
C PRO A 384 18.62 -10.14 -14.68
N LEU A 385 17.73 -10.38 -13.73
CA LEU A 385 17.40 -9.44 -12.66
C LEU A 385 18.02 -9.90 -11.34
N PRO A 386 18.54 -8.95 -10.51
CA PRO A 386 19.14 -9.29 -9.25
C PRO A 386 18.09 -9.82 -8.27
N MET A 387 18.55 -10.66 -7.35
CA MET A 387 17.70 -11.28 -6.34
C MET A 387 18.44 -11.42 -5.02
N ILE A 388 17.67 -11.63 -3.97
CA ILE A 388 18.14 -11.94 -2.62
C ILE A 388 17.55 -13.30 -2.24
N ALA A 389 18.34 -14.18 -1.63
CA ALA A 389 17.81 -15.41 -1.07
C ALA A 389 18.39 -15.71 0.31
N VAL A 390 17.51 -16.13 1.22
CA VAL A 390 17.86 -16.63 2.55
C VAL A 390 17.09 -17.91 2.84
N ALA A 391 17.68 -18.78 3.64
CA ALA A 391 17.04 -19.99 4.12
C ALA A 391 17.17 -20.09 5.62
N ARG A 392 16.20 -20.78 6.25
CA ARG A 392 16.31 -21.27 7.63
C ARG A 392 16.27 -22.77 7.60
N VAL A 393 17.32 -23.41 8.11
CA VAL A 393 17.25 -24.83 8.47
C VAL A 393 16.70 -24.90 9.88
N TYR A 394 15.62 -25.68 10.06
CA TYR A 394 14.94 -25.82 11.33
C TYR A 394 14.51 -27.26 11.60
N SER A 395 14.24 -27.56 12.86
CA SER A 395 13.59 -28.79 13.30
C SER A 395 12.40 -28.48 14.18
N GLU A 396 11.37 -29.31 14.11
CA GLU A 396 10.20 -29.24 14.98
C GLU A 396 10.53 -29.84 16.36
N ILE A 397 10.10 -29.15 17.43
CA ILE A 397 10.30 -29.57 18.82
C ILE A 397 8.96 -29.46 19.55
N THR A 398 8.64 -30.45 20.37
CA THR A 398 7.47 -30.40 21.27
C THR A 398 7.91 -29.97 22.67
N THR A 399 7.27 -28.94 23.18
CA THR A 399 7.45 -28.39 24.54
C THR A 399 6.14 -28.56 25.35
N PRO A 400 6.15 -28.34 26.67
CA PRO A 400 4.91 -28.28 27.44
C PRO A 400 3.93 -27.20 26.97
N ALA A 401 4.42 -26.15 26.30
CA ALA A 401 3.60 -25.06 25.76
C ALA A 401 3.02 -25.35 24.37
N GLY A 402 3.46 -26.44 23.71
CA GLY A 402 3.03 -26.82 22.36
C GLY A 402 4.20 -27.22 21.46
N MET A 403 3.90 -27.38 20.16
CA MET A 403 4.89 -27.64 19.12
C MET A 403 5.43 -26.31 18.58
N GLY A 404 6.75 -26.18 18.51
CA GLY A 404 7.44 -25.05 17.88
C GLY A 404 8.68 -25.52 17.13
N THR A 405 9.57 -24.60 16.81
CA THR A 405 10.76 -24.87 16.01
C THR A 405 12.00 -24.23 16.60
N THR A 406 13.15 -24.82 16.29
CA THR A 406 14.47 -24.22 16.51
C THR A 406 15.24 -24.25 15.20
N GLY A 407 16.11 -23.26 14.96
CA GLY A 407 16.82 -23.17 13.68
C GLY A 407 17.68 -21.93 13.54
N SER A 408 18.31 -21.79 12.38
CA SER A 408 19.19 -20.66 12.07
C SER A 408 19.07 -20.26 10.62
N PHE A 409 19.11 -18.95 10.36
CA PHE A 409 19.15 -18.41 9.00
C PHE A 409 20.58 -18.37 8.46
N PHE A 410 20.67 -18.49 7.14
CA PHE A 410 21.88 -18.22 6.37
C PHE A 410 21.49 -17.70 4.98
N SER A 411 22.39 -16.93 4.39
CA SER A 411 22.17 -16.31 3.08
C SER A 411 22.70 -17.20 1.96
N ALA A 412 22.02 -17.17 0.83
CA ALA A 412 22.61 -17.63 -0.42
C ALA A 412 23.78 -16.70 -0.80
N SER A 413 24.74 -17.26 -1.53
CA SER A 413 25.91 -16.51 -2.01
C SER A 413 25.83 -16.35 -3.53
N PRO A 414 26.39 -15.27 -4.10
CA PRO A 414 26.61 -15.17 -5.54
C PRO A 414 27.33 -16.42 -6.06
N TYR A 415 26.83 -16.95 -7.17
CA TYR A 415 27.39 -18.13 -7.81
C TYR A 415 27.76 -17.79 -9.24
N SER A 416 28.98 -18.13 -9.62
CA SER A 416 29.51 -18.00 -10.97
C SER A 416 29.74 -19.39 -11.52
N ASP A 417 29.31 -19.64 -12.75
CA ASP A 417 29.62 -20.87 -13.49
C ASP A 417 31.13 -21.06 -13.69
#